data_AF-A0A4Q2E5H1-F1
#
_entry.id   AF-A0A4Q2E5H1-F1
#
_cell.length_a   1.000
_cell.length_b   1.000
_cell.length_c   1.000
_cell.angle_alpha   90.00
_cell.angle_beta   90.00
_cell.angle_gamma   90.00
#
_symmetry.space_group_name_H-M   'P 1'
#
loop_
_entity.id
_entity.type
_entity.pdbx_description
1 polymer ?
#
loop_
_entity_poly.entity_id
_entity_poly.type
_entity_poly.pdbx_seq_one_letter_code
_entity_poly.pdbx_strand_id
1 'polypeptide(L)'
;MDTLLERWCENRPSHRVLCWCLSILFAGLAAWSMLLRPVDRLCAELQRQLMQDAGANASLWPVASKIPFSPASPKVQEMQPFSPLDFQGDGMKLVHWKPSQRGGELTLDAEWPAIPTIFSLLAQRDVQVAAFAIAPQDALLRLRLELESDHAK
;
A
#
# COMPACT_ATOMS: atom_id res chain seq x y z
N MET A 1 -16.33 40.30 48.87
CA MET A 1 -15.20 39.42 48.47
C MET A 1 -14.03 40.27 47.98
N ASP A 2 -13.85 41.44 48.60
CA ASP A 2 -13.22 42.59 47.95
C ASP A 2 -11.86 42.91 48.57
N THR A 3 -11.62 42.44 49.80
CA THR A 3 -10.36 42.61 50.55
C THR A 3 -9.19 41.81 49.97
N LEU A 4 -9.46 40.71 49.26
CA LEU A 4 -8.46 39.94 48.53
C LEU A 4 -8.07 40.63 47.21
N LEU A 5 -9.01 41.30 46.55
CA LEU A 5 -8.75 42.10 45.35
C LEU A 5 -7.96 43.37 45.69
N GLU A 6 -8.28 44.00 46.82
CA GLU A 6 -7.64 45.24 47.29
C GLU A 6 -6.17 45.01 47.67
N ARG A 7 -5.87 43.95 48.43
CA ARG A 7 -4.48 43.52 48.72
C ARG A 7 -3.70 43.07 47.49
N TRP A 8 -4.39 42.60 46.45
CA TRP A 8 -3.74 42.20 45.20
C TRP A 8 -3.40 43.38 44.30
N CYS A 9 -4.14 44.49 44.41
CA CYS A 9 -3.84 45.76 43.74
C CYS A 9 -2.67 46.54 44.37
N GLU A 10 -2.43 46.41 45.68
CA GLU A 10 -1.24 46.98 46.35
C GLU A 10 0.06 46.21 46.07
N ASN A 11 -0.04 44.98 45.55
CA ASN A 11 1.13 44.14 45.29
C ASN A 11 1.87 44.57 44.02
N ARG A 12 3.21 44.49 44.06
CA ARG A 12 4.15 44.99 43.02
C ARG A 12 3.72 44.49 41.63
N PRO A 13 3.56 45.39 40.62
CA PRO A 13 2.95 45.05 39.33
C PRO A 13 3.68 43.91 38.59
N SER A 14 4.99 43.74 38.83
CA SER A 14 5.82 42.66 38.30
C SER A 14 5.33 41.25 38.68
N HIS A 15 4.78 41.07 39.88
CA HIS A 15 4.30 39.75 40.33
C HIS A 15 3.02 39.34 39.61
N ARG A 16 2.15 40.31 39.29
CA ARG A 16 0.92 40.06 38.52
C ARG A 16 1.27 39.63 37.10
N VAL A 17 2.19 40.33 36.46
CA VAL A 17 2.67 40.00 35.10
C VAL A 17 3.28 38.60 35.09
N LEU A 18 4.12 38.24 36.06
CA LEU A 18 4.70 36.90 36.16
C LEU A 18 3.61 35.82 36.29
N CYS A 19 2.60 36.05 37.12
CA CYS A 19 1.50 35.12 37.31
C CYS A 19 0.66 34.95 36.03
N TRP A 20 0.36 36.05 35.32
CA TRP A 20 -0.30 36.01 34.02
C TRP A 20 0.53 35.27 32.97
N CYS A 21 1.83 35.55 32.89
CA CYS A 21 2.74 34.86 31.97
C CYS A 21 2.80 33.36 32.25
N LEU A 22 2.89 32.95 33.52
CA LEU A 22 2.89 31.54 33.91
C LEU A 22 1.55 30.86 33.58
N SER A 23 0.43 31.55 33.80
CA SER A 23 -0.89 31.02 33.47
C SER A 23 -1.06 30.82 31.96
N ILE A 24 -0.63 31.78 31.14
CA ILE A 24 -0.66 31.69 29.68
C ILE A 24 0.26 30.58 29.19
N LEU A 25 1.47 30.45 29.76
CA LEU A 25 2.40 29.39 29.42
C LEU A 25 1.79 28.01 29.72
N PHE A 26 1.20 27.84 30.90
CA PHE A 26 0.57 26.58 31.30
C PHE A 26 -0.63 26.25 30.42
N ALA A 27 -1.49 27.23 30.13
CA ALA A 27 -2.62 27.05 29.22
C ALA A 27 -2.17 26.69 27.79
N GLY A 28 -1.10 27.33 27.30
CA GLY A 28 -0.50 27.03 26.00
C GLY A 28 0.07 25.62 25.92
N LEU A 29 0.82 25.19 26.95
CA LEU A 29 1.33 23.81 27.05
C LEU A 29 0.20 22.79 27.14
N ALA A 30 -0.86 23.07 27.90
CA ALA A 30 -2.02 22.20 28.01
C ALA A 30 -2.73 22.07 26.65
N ALA A 31 -3.00 23.18 25.96
CA ALA A 31 -3.61 23.20 24.63
C ALA A 31 -2.74 22.48 23.59
N TRP A 32 -1.43 22.75 23.58
CA TRP A 32 -0.45 22.09 22.73
C TRP A 32 -0.44 20.57 22.97
N SER A 33 -0.37 20.15 24.23
CA SER A 33 -0.41 18.73 24.59
C SER A 33 -1.70 18.06 24.14
N MET A 34 -2.84 18.74 24.27
CA MET A 34 -4.15 18.24 23.83
C MET A 34 -4.22 18.07 22.30
N LEU A 35 -3.45 18.87 21.54
CA LEU A 35 -3.38 18.80 20.08
C LEU A 35 -2.34 17.79 19.57
N LEU A 36 -1.24 17.54 20.29
CA LEU A 36 -0.26 16.49 19.93
C LEU A 36 -0.72 15.08 20.30
N ARG A 37 -1.38 14.91 21.46
CA ARG A 37 -1.92 13.61 21.90
C ARG A 37 -2.77 12.88 20.85
N PRO A 38 -3.70 13.52 20.10
CA PRO A 38 -4.50 12.83 19.09
C PRO A 38 -3.65 12.39 17.88
N VAL A 39 -2.63 13.16 17.51
CA VAL A 39 -1.70 12.78 16.42
C VAL A 39 -0.85 11.58 16.83
N ASP A 40 -0.30 11.60 18.05
CA ASP A 40 0.47 10.47 18.58
C ASP A 40 -0.37 9.20 18.67
N ARG A 41 -1.65 9.33 19.07
CA ARG A 41 -2.59 8.19 19.12
C ARG A 41 -2.90 7.66 17.73
N LEU A 42 -3.11 8.52 16.76
CA LEU A 42 -3.37 8.12 15.38
C LEU A 42 -2.16 7.39 14.78
N CYS A 43 -0.96 7.92 14.98
CA CYS A 43 0.28 7.30 14.53
C CYS A 43 0.54 5.96 15.24
N ALA A 44 0.32 5.89 16.55
CA ALA A 44 0.48 4.65 17.31
C ALA A 44 -0.52 3.58 16.87
N GLU A 45 -1.75 3.96 16.54
CA GLU A 45 -2.77 3.03 16.04
C GLU A 45 -2.43 2.54 14.63
N LEU A 46 -2.05 3.44 13.73
CA LEU A 46 -1.59 3.08 12.39
C LEU A 46 -0.38 2.13 12.47
N GLN A 47 0.58 2.42 13.35
CA GLN A 47 1.76 1.57 13.54
C GLN A 47 1.39 0.19 14.07
N ARG A 48 0.38 0.08 14.96
CA ARG A 48 -0.13 -1.23 15.40
C ARG A 48 -0.77 -2.01 14.26
N GLN A 49 -1.57 -1.36 13.42
CA GLN A 49 -2.17 -1.99 12.24
C GLN A 49 -1.07 -2.53 11.30
N LEU A 50 -0.08 -1.71 10.98
CA LEU A 50 1.05 -2.13 10.16
C LEU A 50 1.84 -3.30 10.77
N MET A 51 2.05 -3.30 12.09
CA MET A 51 2.72 -4.41 12.78
C MET A 51 1.89 -5.70 12.77
N GLN A 52 0.56 -5.60 12.87
CA GLN A 52 -0.35 -6.74 12.76
C GLN A 52 -0.33 -7.33 11.35
N ASP A 53 -0.43 -6.48 10.34
CA ASP A 53 -0.38 -6.88 8.93
C ASP A 53 0.98 -7.49 8.58
N ALA A 54 2.08 -6.87 9.04
CA ALA A 54 3.42 -7.39 8.87
C ALA A 54 3.62 -8.73 9.59
N GLY A 55 3.05 -8.91 10.78
CA GLY A 55 3.09 -10.17 11.52
C GLY A 55 2.32 -11.28 10.82
N ALA A 56 1.12 -10.99 10.30
CA ALA A 56 0.34 -11.93 9.50
C ALA A 56 1.13 -12.33 8.24
N ASN A 57 1.69 -11.37 7.51
CA ASN A 57 2.50 -11.63 6.33
C ASN A 57 3.77 -12.45 6.65
N ALA A 58 4.48 -12.10 7.73
CA ALA A 58 5.69 -12.81 8.17
C ALA A 58 5.41 -14.28 8.52
N SER A 59 4.22 -14.59 9.04
CA SER A 59 3.81 -15.96 9.33
C SER A 59 3.55 -16.79 8.07
N LEU A 60 3.12 -16.15 6.98
CA LEU A 60 2.86 -16.78 5.68
C LEU A 60 4.14 -16.90 4.83
N TRP A 61 5.11 -16.01 5.03
CA TRP A 61 6.38 -16.01 4.30
C TRP A 61 7.13 -17.36 4.29
N PRO A 62 7.33 -18.09 5.41
CA PRO A 62 8.08 -19.35 5.40
C PRO A 62 7.40 -20.46 4.58
N VAL A 63 6.10 -20.36 4.32
CA VAL A 63 5.39 -21.28 3.42
C VAL A 63 5.65 -20.88 1.96
N ALA A 64 5.52 -19.59 1.64
CA ALA A 64 5.79 -19.06 0.31
C ALA A 64 7.27 -19.23 -0.12
N SER A 65 8.22 -19.04 0.80
CA SER A 65 9.65 -19.13 0.51
C SER A 65 10.15 -20.55 0.28
N LYS A 66 9.37 -21.56 0.68
CA LYS A 66 9.70 -22.98 0.49
C LYS A 66 9.30 -23.50 -0.89
N ILE A 67 8.57 -22.71 -1.69
CA ILE A 67 8.20 -23.07 -3.06
C ILE A 67 9.51 -23.15 -3.86
N PRO A 68 9.97 -24.36 -4.24
CA PRO A 68 11.20 -24.49 -4.99
C PRO A 68 11.02 -23.78 -6.33
N PHE A 69 11.91 -22.86 -6.66
CA PHE A 69 12.04 -22.41 -8.03
C PHE A 69 12.51 -23.62 -8.84
N SER A 70 11.57 -24.30 -9.50
CA SER A 70 11.91 -25.28 -10.50
C SER A 70 12.13 -24.49 -11.78
N PRO A 71 13.39 -24.29 -12.24
CA PRO A 71 13.58 -23.86 -13.60
C PRO A 71 12.95 -24.96 -14.43
N ALA A 72 11.83 -24.66 -15.10
CA ALA A 72 11.33 -25.50 -16.15
C ALA A 72 12.53 -25.72 -17.07
N SER A 73 13.04 -26.97 -17.09
CA SER A 73 14.14 -27.33 -17.96
C SER A 73 13.76 -26.82 -19.35
N PRO A 74 14.61 -26.06 -20.06
CA PRO A 74 14.30 -25.52 -21.37
C PRO A 74 14.26 -26.69 -22.36
N LYS A 75 13.24 -27.51 -22.23
CA LYS A 75 12.67 -28.28 -23.31
C LYS A 75 12.24 -27.19 -24.27
N VAL A 76 12.78 -27.20 -25.48
CA VAL A 76 12.37 -26.33 -26.58
C VAL A 76 10.86 -26.53 -26.74
N GLN A 77 10.10 -25.75 -25.99
CA GLN A 77 8.65 -25.75 -26.00
C GLN A 77 8.35 -24.64 -26.97
N GLU A 78 7.82 -25.04 -28.15
CA GLU A 78 7.38 -24.07 -29.15
C GLU A 78 6.47 -23.07 -28.45
N MET A 79 6.99 -21.84 -28.27
CA MET A 79 6.26 -20.78 -27.61
C MET A 79 4.99 -20.53 -28.42
N GLN A 80 3.85 -20.64 -27.75
CA GLN A 80 2.58 -20.38 -28.43
C GLN A 80 2.49 -18.88 -28.72
N PRO A 81 1.89 -18.49 -29.87
CA PRO A 81 1.63 -17.08 -30.13
C PRO A 81 0.76 -16.49 -29.01
N PHE A 82 1.07 -15.27 -28.61
CA PHE A 82 0.28 -14.56 -27.63
C PHE A 82 -1.07 -14.15 -28.23
N SER A 83 -2.15 -14.46 -27.52
CA SER A 83 -3.50 -14.02 -27.85
C SER A 83 -4.16 -13.48 -26.58
N PRO A 84 -4.65 -12.22 -26.57
CA PRO A 84 -5.32 -11.64 -25.40
C PRO A 84 -6.58 -12.40 -24.98
N LEU A 85 -7.25 -13.07 -25.94
CA LEU A 85 -8.48 -13.81 -25.70
C LEU A 85 -8.24 -15.10 -24.92
N ASP A 86 -7.00 -15.58 -24.87
CA ASP A 86 -6.66 -16.79 -24.14
C ASP A 86 -6.67 -16.56 -22.62
N PHE A 87 -6.75 -15.28 -22.20
CA PHE A 87 -6.90 -14.83 -20.82
C PHE A 87 -8.36 -14.50 -20.48
N GLN A 88 -9.30 -14.99 -21.31
CA GLN A 88 -10.75 -14.90 -21.08
C GLN A 88 -11.31 -16.32 -20.80
N GLY A 89 -11.52 -16.63 -19.52
CA GLY A 89 -11.92 -17.97 -19.07
C GLY A 89 -11.27 -18.33 -17.73
N ASP A 90 -11.71 -19.41 -17.08
CA ASP A 90 -11.12 -19.94 -15.84
C ASP A 90 -10.94 -18.91 -14.70
N GLY A 91 -11.94 -18.06 -14.48
CA GLY A 91 -11.91 -17.05 -13.41
C GLY A 91 -11.09 -15.80 -13.75
N MET A 92 -10.65 -15.66 -15.00
CA MET A 92 -9.95 -14.50 -15.54
C MET A 92 -10.85 -13.78 -16.53
N LYS A 93 -11.01 -12.47 -16.34
CA LYS A 93 -11.82 -11.62 -17.22
C LYS A 93 -10.92 -10.58 -17.86
N LEU A 94 -10.78 -10.66 -19.18
CA LEU A 94 -10.16 -9.61 -19.97
C LEU A 94 -10.95 -8.30 -19.85
N VAL A 95 -10.33 -7.27 -19.28
CA VAL A 95 -10.92 -5.93 -19.14
C VAL A 95 -10.53 -5.06 -20.33
N HIS A 96 -9.24 -5.04 -20.64
CA HIS A 96 -8.71 -4.16 -21.67
C HIS A 96 -7.45 -4.76 -22.30
N TRP A 97 -7.33 -4.57 -23.61
CA TRP A 97 -6.11 -4.84 -24.37
C TRP A 97 -5.79 -3.62 -25.23
N LYS A 98 -4.59 -3.05 -25.04
CA LYS A 98 -4.08 -1.94 -25.82
C LYS A 98 -2.76 -2.35 -26.49
N PRO A 99 -2.77 -2.67 -27.79
CA PRO A 99 -1.55 -3.02 -28.49
C PRO A 99 -0.59 -1.80 -28.57
N SER A 100 0.71 -2.08 -28.53
CA SER A 100 1.81 -1.12 -28.66
C SER A 100 2.83 -1.64 -29.68
N GLN A 101 3.83 -0.82 -30.04
CA GLN A 101 4.82 -1.15 -31.08
C GLN A 101 5.64 -2.42 -30.80
N ARG A 102 5.78 -2.81 -29.52
CA ARG A 102 6.53 -4.00 -29.09
C ARG A 102 5.69 -4.93 -28.24
N GLY A 103 4.36 -4.95 -28.34
CA GLY A 103 3.51 -5.76 -27.47
C GLY A 103 2.27 -5.00 -27.08
N GLY A 104 2.14 -4.59 -25.81
CA GLY A 104 1.00 -3.79 -25.36
C GLY A 104 0.71 -3.85 -23.87
N GLU A 105 -0.33 -3.14 -23.48
CA GLU A 105 -0.87 -3.17 -22.11
C GLU A 105 -2.07 -4.11 -22.06
N LEU A 106 -2.04 -5.08 -21.15
CA LEU A 106 -3.10 -6.04 -20.89
C LEU A 106 -3.66 -5.81 -19.48
N THR A 107 -4.97 -5.65 -19.35
CA THR A 107 -5.65 -5.55 -18.06
C THR A 107 -6.65 -6.69 -17.90
N LEU A 108 -6.52 -7.43 -16.81
CA LEU A 108 -7.34 -8.58 -16.44
C LEU A 108 -7.95 -8.36 -15.06
N ASP A 109 -9.19 -8.77 -14.84
CA ASP A 109 -9.80 -8.90 -13.52
C ASP A 109 -9.84 -10.39 -13.16
N ALA A 110 -9.25 -10.79 -12.03
CA ALA A 110 -9.17 -12.18 -11.60
C ALA A 110 -9.12 -12.29 -10.06
N GLU A 111 -9.44 -13.45 -9.51
CA GLU A 111 -9.23 -13.73 -8.09
C GLU A 111 -7.72 -13.97 -7.79
N TRP A 112 -7.29 -13.73 -6.55
CA TRP A 112 -5.90 -13.95 -6.13
C TRP A 112 -5.33 -15.34 -6.50
N PRO A 113 -6.08 -16.46 -6.34
CA PRO A 113 -5.57 -17.79 -6.69
C PRO A 113 -5.29 -17.99 -8.19
N ALA A 114 -5.95 -17.22 -9.06
CA ALA A 114 -5.76 -17.30 -10.51
C ALA A 114 -4.54 -16.50 -11.00
N ILE A 115 -4.13 -15.46 -10.26
CA ILE A 115 -3.03 -14.57 -10.67
C ILE A 115 -1.70 -15.33 -10.92
N PRO A 116 -1.21 -16.20 -10.03
CA PRO A 116 0.03 -16.96 -10.29
C PRO A 116 -0.05 -17.85 -11.55
N THR A 117 -1.24 -18.37 -11.86
CA THR A 117 -1.49 -19.18 -13.06
C THR A 117 -1.35 -18.34 -14.32
N ILE A 118 -1.76 -17.07 -14.32
CA ILE A 118 -1.60 -16.14 -15.45
C ILE A 118 -0.12 -16.00 -15.83
N PHE A 119 0.78 -15.85 -14.85
CA PHE A 119 2.22 -15.75 -15.11
C PHE A 119 2.79 -17.06 -15.67
N SER A 120 2.32 -18.22 -15.19
CA SER A 120 2.71 -19.52 -15.74
C SER A 120 2.23 -19.72 -17.19
N LEU A 121 1.08 -19.17 -17.55
CA LEU A 121 0.57 -19.19 -18.92
C LEU A 121 1.36 -18.23 -19.81
N LEU A 122 1.64 -17.01 -19.33
CA LEU A 122 2.46 -16.02 -20.06
C LEU A 122 3.87 -16.54 -20.35
N ALA A 123 4.47 -17.28 -19.41
CA ALA A 123 5.79 -17.90 -19.61
C ALA A 123 5.84 -18.95 -20.74
N GLN A 124 4.69 -19.45 -21.20
CA GLN A 124 4.58 -20.37 -22.35
C GLN A 124 4.28 -19.64 -23.66
N ARG A 125 4.11 -18.31 -23.61
CA ARG A 125 3.83 -17.47 -24.79
C ARG A 125 5.09 -16.75 -25.23
N ASP A 126 5.07 -16.31 -26.49
CA ASP A 126 6.14 -15.53 -27.09
C ASP A 126 6.13 -14.04 -26.67
N VAL A 127 5.89 -13.79 -25.38
CA VAL A 127 5.85 -12.44 -24.78
C VAL A 127 6.52 -12.46 -23.40
N GLN A 128 7.20 -11.37 -23.07
CA GLN A 128 7.79 -11.11 -21.77
C GLN A 128 6.96 -10.07 -21.00
N VAL A 129 6.90 -10.22 -19.68
CA VAL A 129 6.25 -9.23 -18.81
C VAL A 129 7.28 -8.18 -18.40
N ALA A 130 7.18 -6.98 -18.96
CA ALA A 130 8.07 -5.86 -18.63
C ALA A 130 7.71 -5.21 -17.29
N ALA A 131 6.41 -5.08 -17.00
CA ALA A 131 5.91 -4.54 -15.74
C ALA A 131 4.54 -5.15 -15.38
N PHE A 132 4.23 -5.17 -14.09
CA PHE A 132 2.91 -5.57 -13.60
C PHE A 132 2.46 -4.72 -12.42
N ALA A 133 1.15 -4.54 -12.29
CA ALA A 133 0.51 -3.90 -11.14
C ALA A 133 -0.75 -4.67 -10.75
N ILE A 134 -0.97 -4.86 -9.45
CA ILE A 134 -2.16 -5.52 -8.90
C ILE A 134 -2.88 -4.50 -8.03
N ALA A 135 -4.15 -4.24 -8.34
CA ALA A 135 -5.00 -3.34 -7.58
C ALA A 135 -6.29 -4.06 -7.14
N PRO A 136 -6.80 -3.79 -5.94
CA PRO A 136 -8.12 -4.29 -5.53
C PRO A 136 -9.21 -3.65 -6.39
N GLN A 137 -10.14 -4.46 -6.90
CA GLN A 137 -11.26 -4.04 -7.72
C GLN A 137 -12.55 -4.72 -7.25
N ASP A 138 -13.25 -4.08 -6.31
CA ASP A 138 -14.46 -4.60 -5.68
C ASP A 138 -14.24 -6.00 -5.08
N ALA A 139 -14.77 -7.05 -5.73
CA ALA A 139 -14.63 -8.45 -5.32
C ALA A 139 -13.49 -9.21 -6.03
N LEU A 140 -12.86 -8.59 -7.03
CA LEU A 140 -11.77 -9.17 -7.84
C LEU A 140 -10.50 -8.33 -7.70
N LEU A 141 -9.39 -8.84 -8.22
CA LEU A 141 -8.14 -8.10 -8.35
C LEU A 141 -7.93 -7.73 -9.80
N ARG A 142 -7.66 -6.45 -10.04
CA ARG A 142 -7.25 -5.96 -11.35
C ARG A 142 -5.75 -6.11 -11.50
N LEU A 143 -5.35 -6.97 -12.42
CA LEU A 143 -3.98 -7.17 -12.86
C LEU A 143 -3.74 -6.38 -14.15
N ARG A 144 -2.85 -5.39 -14.11
CA ARG A 144 -2.33 -4.67 -15.27
C ARG A 144 -0.94 -5.20 -15.60
N LEU A 145 -0.71 -5.54 -16.86
CA LEU A 145 0.53 -6.12 -17.38
C LEU A 145 1.01 -5.27 -18.56
N GLU A 146 2.28 -4.94 -18.58
CA GLU A 146 2.96 -4.41 -19.75
C GLU A 146 3.75 -5.54 -20.39
N LEU A 147 3.37 -5.89 -21.62
CA LEU A 147 3.91 -7.01 -22.38
C LEU A 147 4.84 -6.50 -23.46
N GLU A 148 6.01 -7.14 -23.56
CA GLU A 148 6.97 -6.98 -24.64
C GLU A 148 7.04 -8.25 -25.49
N SER A 149 7.02 -8.14 -26.81
CA SER A 149 7.13 -9.24 -27.76
C SER A 149 8.60 -9.65 -27.91
N ASP A 150 8.89 -10.94 -27.84
CA ASP A 150 10.26 -11.47 -27.96
C ASP A 150 10.81 -11.41 -29.40
N HIS A 151 9.98 -11.01 -30.37
CA HIS A 151 10.31 -10.79 -31.79
C HIS A 151 11.22 -9.58 -32.08
N ALA A 152 12.27 -9.39 -31.27
CA ALA A 152 13.33 -8.43 -31.54
C ALA A 152 14.71 -9.07 -31.39
N LYS A 153 15.01 -10.06 -32.24
CA LYS A 153 16.34 -10.24 -32.80
C LYS A 153 16.33 -10.95 -34.13
#